data_AF-A0A7J7PRM2-F1
#
_entry.id   AF-A0A7J7PRM2-F1
#
_cell.length_a   1.000
_cell.length_b   1.000
_cell.length_c   1.000
_cell.angle_alpha   90.00
_cell.angle_beta   90.00
_cell.angle_gamma   90.00
#
_symmetry.space_group_name_H-M   'P 1'
#
loop_
_entity.id
_entity.type
_entity.pdbx_description
1 polymer ?
#
loop_
_entity_poly.entity_id
_entity_poly.type
_entity_poly.pdbx_seq_one_letter_code
_entity_poly.pdbx_strand_id
1 'polypeptide(L)'
;MGGMLLLLVGDVHGCLDELQQLLQEVGYQQGSDSLVLVGDLVNKGPNSKLHAQRRPVGAKYHWVGAMEPADVQFLASMPFSLEVQGYDILVVHAGLVPGVPLQQQDLASLIKMRELLQAADGSWQGLEKGQEGSRAWAGMWQGPQHVFFGHDAKRRLQQCPYATGLDTGCVYGGHLTACILPPLSDLQTQKPGLGPPAPPNSGSSSSSSSSSSSTSTSRGVGL
;
A
#
# COMPACT_ATOMS: atom_id res chain seq x y z
N MET A 1 19.37 14.80 12.83
CA MET A 1 19.53 14.63 11.37
C MET A 1 18.26 13.96 10.91
N GLY A 2 17.42 14.66 10.14
CA GLY A 2 16.15 14.12 9.65
C GLY A 2 16.43 12.99 8.68
N GLY A 3 15.87 11.80 8.92
CA GLY A 3 16.02 10.68 8.01
C GLY A 3 15.24 10.91 6.71
N MET A 4 15.54 10.07 5.70
CA MET A 4 14.87 10.09 4.40
C MET A 4 13.39 9.76 4.52
N LEU A 5 12.52 10.69 4.12
CA LEU A 5 11.08 10.47 4.05
C LEU A 5 10.73 9.66 2.80
N LEU A 6 9.75 8.75 2.90
CA LEU A 6 9.20 8.02 1.77
C LEU A 6 7.76 8.46 1.53
N LEU A 7 7.48 8.95 0.32
CA LEU A 7 6.18 9.40 -0.12
C LEU A 7 5.64 8.47 -1.22
N LEU A 8 4.53 7.81 -0.95
CA LEU A 8 3.81 6.95 -1.90
C LEU A 8 2.57 7.69 -2.40
N VAL A 9 2.42 7.94 -3.70
CA VAL A 9 1.35 8.78 -4.27
C VAL A 9 0.46 7.97 -5.22
N GLY A 10 -0.84 8.23 -5.15
CA GLY A 10 -1.87 7.65 -6.05
C GLY A 10 -1.79 8.11 -7.51
N ASP A 11 -2.81 7.75 -8.28
CA ASP A 11 -2.90 7.99 -9.73
C ASP A 11 -2.92 9.48 -10.08
N VAL A 12 -1.90 9.94 -10.81
CA VAL A 12 -1.70 11.36 -11.15
C VAL A 12 -2.48 11.75 -12.39
N HIS A 13 -2.48 10.92 -13.43
CA HIS A 13 -3.20 11.16 -14.68
C HIS A 13 -2.93 12.54 -15.32
N GLY A 14 -1.70 13.06 -15.22
CA GLY A 14 -1.36 14.40 -15.74
C GLY A 14 -1.93 15.57 -14.92
N CYS A 15 -2.36 15.35 -13.68
CA CYS A 15 -2.66 16.39 -12.68
C CYS A 15 -1.37 16.92 -12.03
N LEU A 16 -0.54 17.60 -12.83
CA LEU A 16 0.78 18.10 -12.41
C LEU A 16 0.68 19.17 -11.31
N ASP A 17 -0.30 20.06 -11.40
CA ASP A 17 -0.46 21.16 -10.45
C ASP A 17 -0.80 20.59 -9.06
N GLU A 18 -1.68 19.59 -9.01
CA GLU A 18 -2.04 18.87 -7.79
C GLU A 18 -0.86 18.08 -7.21
N LEU A 19 -0.01 17.48 -8.07
CA LEU A 19 1.22 16.83 -7.62
C LEU A 19 2.20 17.84 -7.02
N GLN A 20 2.42 18.97 -7.68
CA GLN A 20 3.30 20.03 -7.19
C GLN A 20 2.81 20.60 -5.85
N GLN A 21 1.50 20.85 -5.75
CA GLN A 21 0.89 21.30 -4.50
C GLN A 21 1.08 20.27 -3.38
N LEU A 22 0.82 18.98 -3.65
CA LEU A 22 1.00 17.91 -2.66
C LEU A 22 2.46 17.82 -2.18
N LEU A 23 3.43 17.89 -3.09
CA LEU A 23 4.85 17.86 -2.72
C LEU A 23 5.24 19.08 -1.87
N GLN A 24 4.69 20.26 -2.19
CA GLN A 24 4.92 21.47 -1.42
C GLN A 24 4.30 21.38 -0.01
N GLU A 25 3.07 20.88 0.11
CA GLU A 25 2.37 20.73 1.38
C GLU A 25 3.07 19.74 2.33
N VAL A 26 3.61 18.65 1.78
CA VAL A 26 4.41 17.67 2.54
C VAL A 26 5.81 18.20 2.86
N GLY A 27 6.25 19.26 2.18
CA GLY A 27 7.61 19.78 2.31
C GLY A 27 8.67 18.85 1.70
N TYR A 28 8.30 18.08 0.67
CA TYR A 28 9.18 17.13 0.00
C TYR A 28 10.48 17.79 -0.49
N GLN A 29 11.60 17.17 -0.18
CA GLN A 29 12.93 17.64 -0.54
C GLN A 29 13.56 16.73 -1.59
N GLN A 30 13.66 17.23 -2.82
CA GLN A 30 14.28 16.50 -3.92
C GLN A 30 15.75 16.18 -3.60
N GLY A 31 16.13 14.92 -3.76
CA GLY A 31 17.50 14.44 -3.53
C GLY A 31 17.77 13.96 -2.11
N SER A 32 16.89 14.25 -1.14
CA SER A 32 16.93 13.63 0.19
C SER A 32 15.78 12.67 0.44
N ASP A 33 14.58 12.99 -0.07
CA ASP A 33 13.38 12.17 0.11
C ASP A 33 13.17 11.24 -1.10
N SER A 34 12.43 10.16 -0.87
CA SER A 34 12.02 9.20 -1.91
C SER A 34 10.56 9.39 -2.29
N LEU A 35 10.30 9.51 -3.58
CA LEU A 35 8.95 9.61 -4.16
C LEU A 35 8.67 8.35 -4.99
N VAL A 36 7.55 7.68 -4.70
CA VAL A 36 7.05 6.54 -5.49
C VAL A 36 5.63 6.83 -5.92
N LEU A 37 5.35 6.69 -7.21
CA LEU A 37 4.02 6.85 -7.79
C LEU A 37 3.47 5.45 -8.11
N VAL A 38 2.22 5.16 -7.72
CA VAL A 38 1.65 3.80 -7.88
C VAL A 38 1.30 3.44 -9.32
N GLY A 39 1.29 4.41 -10.25
CA GLY A 39 1.02 4.18 -11.67
C GLY A 39 0.21 5.31 -12.28
N ASP A 40 -0.34 5.06 -13.47
CA ASP A 40 -1.22 5.97 -14.21
C ASP A 40 -0.76 7.45 -14.17
N LEU A 41 0.49 7.67 -14.55
CA LEU A 41 1.13 9.00 -14.55
C LEU A 41 0.51 9.96 -15.57
N VAL A 42 0.09 9.42 -16.71
CA VAL A 42 -0.37 10.15 -17.88
C VAL A 42 -1.82 9.80 -18.19
N ASN A 43 -2.34 10.38 -19.29
CA ASN A 43 -3.71 10.22 -19.79
C ASN A 43 -4.77 10.94 -18.94
N LYS A 44 -5.87 11.35 -19.59
CA LYS A 44 -7.05 12.06 -19.04
C LYS A 44 -6.80 13.52 -18.61
N GLY A 45 -5.80 13.80 -17.79
CA GLY A 45 -5.60 15.15 -17.22
C GLY A 45 -4.89 16.12 -18.17
N PRO A 46 -4.97 17.43 -17.86
CA PRO A 46 -4.61 18.51 -18.77
C PRO A 46 -3.12 18.53 -19.12
N ASN A 47 -2.25 18.08 -18.21
CA ASN A 47 -0.80 18.08 -18.38
C ASN A 47 -0.24 16.70 -18.75
N SER A 48 -1.05 15.82 -19.35
CA SER A 48 -0.57 14.57 -19.96
C SER A 48 0.38 14.77 -21.15
N LYS A 49 0.68 16.03 -21.50
CA LYS A 49 1.63 16.43 -22.54
C LYS A 49 2.92 16.88 -21.88
N LEU A 50 4.02 16.17 -22.13
CA LEU A 50 5.39 16.68 -21.92
C LEU A 50 5.80 17.68 -23.03
N HIS A 51 4.87 18.56 -23.45
CA HIS A 51 4.92 19.40 -24.66
C HIS A 51 4.68 18.66 -25.99
N ALA A 52 3.43 18.67 -26.51
CA ALA A 52 3.20 18.81 -27.95
C ALA A 52 1.72 19.03 -28.33
N GLN A 53 1.51 20.05 -29.16
CA GLN A 53 0.45 20.05 -30.15
C GLN A 53 0.90 19.14 -31.31
N ARG A 54 0.05 18.16 -31.70
CA ARG A 54 -0.20 17.65 -33.07
C ARG A 54 -0.23 16.12 -33.18
N ARG A 55 -1.45 15.57 -33.32
CA ARG A 55 -1.94 14.62 -34.35
C ARG A 55 -3.18 13.86 -33.82
N PRO A 56 -4.17 13.52 -34.66
CA PRO A 56 -5.36 12.83 -34.20
C PRO A 56 -5.07 11.34 -34.04
N VAL A 57 -4.51 10.96 -32.89
CA VAL A 57 -4.74 9.63 -32.31
C VAL A 57 -6.10 9.72 -31.63
N GLY A 58 -6.99 8.73 -31.81
CA GLY A 58 -8.38 8.80 -31.33
C GLY A 58 -8.50 9.33 -29.90
N ALA A 59 -9.59 10.03 -29.54
CA ALA A 59 -9.70 10.89 -28.35
C ALA A 59 -9.11 10.32 -27.04
N LYS A 60 -9.19 9.01 -26.82
CA LYS A 60 -8.61 8.29 -25.67
C LYS A 60 -7.06 8.28 -25.60
N TYR A 61 -6.39 8.37 -26.75
CA TYR A 61 -4.93 8.21 -26.88
C TYR A 61 -4.25 9.45 -27.46
N HIS A 62 -4.93 10.61 -27.44
CA HIS A 62 -4.38 11.85 -28.00
C HIS A 62 -3.03 12.25 -27.38
N TRP A 63 -2.77 11.86 -26.13
CA TRP A 63 -1.48 12.04 -25.43
C TRP A 63 -0.34 11.24 -26.07
N VAL A 64 -0.63 10.08 -26.69
CA VAL A 64 0.39 9.24 -27.35
C VAL A 64 1.01 9.95 -28.54
N GLY A 65 0.22 10.70 -29.30
CA GLY A 65 0.72 11.49 -30.43
C GLY A 65 1.63 12.66 -30.01
N ALA A 66 1.65 12.99 -28.72
CA ALA A 66 2.44 14.08 -28.15
C ALA A 66 3.68 13.60 -27.37
N MET A 67 3.94 12.29 -27.31
CA MET A 67 5.10 11.74 -26.61
C MET A 67 6.36 11.79 -27.47
N GLU A 68 7.48 12.18 -26.85
CA GLU A 68 8.80 12.02 -27.43
C GLU A 68 9.32 10.59 -27.21
N PRO A 69 10.30 10.11 -28.01
CA PRO A 69 10.89 8.78 -27.81
C PRO A 69 11.44 8.56 -26.40
N ALA A 70 11.94 9.61 -25.74
CA ALA A 70 12.40 9.54 -24.35
C ALA A 70 11.26 9.24 -23.37
N ASP A 71 10.07 9.82 -23.58
CA ASP A 71 8.88 9.55 -22.76
C ASP A 71 8.44 8.10 -22.90
N VAL A 72 8.42 7.59 -24.13
CA VAL A 72 8.06 6.19 -24.41
C VAL A 72 9.07 5.25 -23.75
N GLN A 73 10.36 5.55 -23.85
CA GLN A 73 11.40 4.74 -23.23
C GLN A 73 11.31 4.77 -21.70
N PHE A 74 11.02 5.92 -21.11
CA PHE A 74 10.79 6.07 -19.68
C PHE A 74 9.58 5.24 -19.22
N LEU A 75 8.43 5.36 -19.88
CA LEU A 75 7.25 4.57 -19.54
C LEU A 75 7.48 3.07 -19.72
N ALA A 76 8.22 2.67 -20.75
CA ALA A 76 8.53 1.27 -21.02
C ALA A 76 9.54 0.66 -20.04
N SER A 77 10.35 1.46 -19.35
CA SER A 77 11.32 0.98 -18.35
C SER A 77 10.74 0.88 -16.94
N MET A 78 9.53 1.39 -16.71
CA MET A 78 8.87 1.35 -15.41
C MET A 78 8.59 -0.11 -14.98
N PRO A 79 8.91 -0.48 -13.73
CA PRO A 79 8.60 -1.80 -13.22
C PRO A 79 7.10 -1.95 -12.97
N PHE A 80 6.57 -3.17 -13.12
CA PHE A 80 5.16 -3.48 -12.80
C PHE A 80 4.91 -3.66 -11.30
N SER A 81 5.97 -3.82 -10.52
CA SER A 81 5.95 -3.96 -9.07
C SER A 81 7.24 -3.43 -8.47
N LEU A 82 7.17 -2.82 -7.29
CA LEU A 82 8.35 -2.32 -6.58
C LEU A 82 8.31 -2.77 -5.11
N GLU A 83 9.30 -3.56 -4.71
CA GLU A 83 9.57 -3.82 -3.29
C GLU A 83 10.39 -2.65 -2.73
N VAL A 84 9.90 -2.04 -1.65
CA VAL A 84 10.57 -0.90 -1.04
C VAL A 84 11.55 -1.42 0.01
N GLN A 85 12.85 -1.41 -0.32
CA GLN A 85 13.88 -1.98 0.56
C GLN A 85 13.85 -1.40 1.97
N GLY A 86 13.97 -2.28 2.96
CA GLY A 86 13.94 -1.93 4.39
C GLY A 86 12.53 -1.74 4.96
N TYR A 87 11.52 -1.58 4.12
CA TYR A 87 10.11 -1.62 4.52
C TYR A 87 9.51 -2.97 4.14
N ASP A 88 8.55 -3.46 4.94
CA ASP A 88 7.72 -4.60 4.54
C ASP A 88 6.59 -4.13 3.60
N ILE A 89 6.98 -3.47 2.50
CA ILE A 89 6.06 -2.79 1.56
C ILE A 89 6.29 -3.26 0.12
N LEU A 90 5.17 -3.49 -0.56
CA LEU A 90 5.11 -3.75 -1.99
C LEU A 90 4.21 -2.70 -2.67
N VAL A 91 4.64 -2.19 -3.81
CA VAL A 91 3.85 -1.26 -4.63
C VAL A 91 3.50 -1.92 -5.95
N VAL A 92 2.21 -1.92 -6.30
CA VAL A 92 1.68 -2.38 -7.59
C VAL A 92 0.62 -1.40 -8.08
N HIS A 93 0.36 -1.35 -9.38
CA HIS A 93 -0.63 -0.40 -9.89
C HIS A 93 -2.07 -0.78 -9.49
N ALA A 94 -2.48 -2.02 -9.70
CA ALA A 94 -3.86 -2.46 -9.47
C ALA A 94 -4.00 -3.45 -8.32
N GLY A 95 -3.37 -4.63 -8.39
CA GLY A 95 -3.47 -5.60 -7.32
C GLY A 95 -2.69 -6.88 -7.51
N LEU A 96 -2.85 -7.78 -6.54
CA LEU A 96 -2.20 -9.09 -6.48
C LEU A 96 -3.22 -10.18 -6.21
N VAL A 97 -3.03 -11.34 -6.85
CA VAL A 97 -3.82 -12.54 -6.56
C VAL A 97 -3.24 -13.23 -5.32
N PRO A 98 -4.01 -13.42 -4.23
CA PRO A 98 -3.52 -14.07 -3.01
C PRO A 98 -3.09 -15.52 -3.28
N GLY A 99 -1.99 -15.94 -2.64
CA GLY A 99 -1.43 -17.28 -2.79
C GLY A 99 -0.58 -17.50 -4.04
N VAL A 100 -0.49 -16.49 -4.92
CA VAL A 100 0.40 -16.53 -6.09
C VAL A 100 1.68 -15.73 -5.80
N PRO A 101 2.88 -16.32 -5.91
CA PRO A 101 4.15 -15.59 -5.73
C PRO A 101 4.25 -14.39 -6.68
N LEU A 102 4.91 -13.31 -6.26
CA LEU A 102 5.03 -12.07 -7.04
C LEU A 102 5.54 -12.31 -8.48
N GLN A 103 6.55 -13.18 -8.64
CA GLN A 103 7.16 -13.50 -9.93
C GLN A 103 6.25 -14.33 -10.86
N GLN A 104 5.14 -14.86 -10.32
CA GLN A 104 4.15 -15.67 -11.04
C GLN A 104 2.81 -14.95 -11.21
N GLN A 105 2.69 -13.71 -10.71
CA GLN A 105 1.51 -12.89 -10.95
C GLN A 105 1.38 -12.62 -12.45
N ASP A 106 0.16 -12.72 -12.96
CA ASP A 106 -0.09 -12.34 -14.34
C ASP A 106 -0.12 -10.81 -14.46
N LEU A 107 0.30 -10.31 -15.62
CA LEU A 107 0.37 -8.87 -15.85
C LEU A 107 -1.00 -8.20 -15.74
N ALA A 108 -2.08 -8.84 -16.19
CA ALA A 108 -3.40 -8.23 -16.16
C ALA A 108 -3.87 -7.99 -14.72
N SER A 109 -3.54 -8.87 -13.79
CA SER A 109 -3.76 -8.65 -12.36
C SER A 109 -3.01 -7.43 -11.85
N LEU A 110 -1.70 -7.34 -12.12
CA LEU A 110 -0.85 -6.24 -11.65
C LEU A 110 -1.31 -4.86 -12.11
N ILE A 111 -1.91 -4.75 -13.31
CA ILE A 111 -2.26 -3.46 -13.92
C ILE A 111 -3.76 -3.20 -14.11
N LYS A 112 -4.66 -4.17 -13.89
CA LYS A 112 -6.10 -3.99 -14.19
C LYS A 112 -7.08 -4.56 -13.17
N MET A 113 -6.68 -5.45 -12.27
CA MET A 113 -7.67 -6.08 -11.39
C MET A 113 -8.29 -5.10 -10.39
N ARG A 114 -9.52 -5.42 -9.96
CA ARG A 114 -10.23 -4.73 -8.87
C ARG A 114 -10.85 -5.73 -7.90
N GLU A 115 -11.22 -6.90 -8.42
CA GLU A 115 -11.94 -7.93 -7.68
C GLU A 115 -11.21 -9.25 -7.73
N LEU A 116 -11.60 -10.13 -6.82
CA LEU A 116 -11.25 -11.53 -6.76
C LEU A 116 -12.51 -12.38 -6.80
N LEU A 117 -12.44 -13.48 -7.52
CA LEU A 117 -13.43 -14.55 -7.46
C LEU A 117 -12.74 -15.82 -6.97
N GLN A 118 -13.35 -16.50 -5.99
CA GLN A 118 -12.84 -17.77 -5.50
C GLN A 118 -13.36 -18.90 -6.39
N ALA A 119 -12.45 -19.72 -6.90
CA ALA A 119 -12.80 -20.95 -7.59
C ALA A 119 -13.18 -22.06 -6.59
N ALA A 120 -13.78 -23.13 -7.09
CA ALA A 120 -14.24 -24.26 -6.27
C ALA A 120 -13.09 -24.99 -5.54
N ASP A 121 -11.87 -24.92 -6.07
CA ASP A 121 -10.65 -25.46 -5.46
C ASP A 121 -10.01 -24.53 -4.41
N GLY A 122 -10.64 -23.38 -4.13
CA GLY A 122 -10.18 -22.39 -3.18
C GLY A 122 -9.18 -21.38 -3.75
N SER A 123 -8.71 -21.56 -5.00
CA SER A 123 -7.82 -20.60 -5.68
C SER A 123 -8.54 -19.30 -6.01
N TRP A 124 -7.77 -18.23 -6.15
CA TRP A 124 -8.27 -16.90 -6.48
C TRP A 124 -8.02 -16.56 -7.94
N GLN A 125 -9.01 -15.93 -8.57
CA GLN A 125 -8.90 -15.35 -9.90
C GLN A 125 -9.07 -13.83 -9.81
N GLY A 126 -8.10 -13.07 -10.34
CA GLY A 126 -8.20 -11.63 -10.49
C GLY A 126 -9.14 -11.21 -11.61
N LEU A 127 -10.01 -10.24 -11.34
CA LEU A 127 -10.97 -9.72 -12.30
C LEU A 127 -10.88 -8.19 -12.39
N GLU A 128 -10.87 -7.65 -13.61
CA GLU A 128 -10.98 -6.20 -13.86
C GLU A 128 -12.37 -5.67 -13.50
N LYS A 129 -13.42 -6.47 -13.74
CA LYS A 129 -14.82 -6.12 -13.49
C LYS A 129 -15.45 -7.14 -12.56
N GLY A 130 -16.21 -6.63 -11.59
CA GLY A 130 -16.96 -7.47 -10.68
C GLY A 130 -18.07 -8.24 -11.35
N GLN A 131 -18.33 -9.40 -10.77
CA GLN A 131 -19.44 -10.28 -11.08
C GLN A 131 -20.00 -10.86 -9.78
N GLU A 132 -21.11 -11.60 -9.88
CA GLU A 132 -21.73 -12.23 -8.71
C GLU A 132 -20.72 -13.12 -7.97
N GLY A 133 -20.66 -12.97 -6.63
CA GLY A 133 -19.73 -13.69 -5.77
C GLY A 133 -18.30 -13.12 -5.68
N SER A 134 -17.94 -12.16 -6.54
CA SER A 134 -16.62 -11.50 -6.46
C SER A 134 -16.52 -10.50 -5.30
N ARG A 135 -15.30 -10.22 -4.84
CA ARG A 135 -14.99 -9.33 -3.71
C ARG A 135 -13.80 -8.43 -4.04
N ALA A 136 -13.76 -7.24 -3.44
CA ALA A 136 -12.65 -6.31 -3.61
C ALA A 136 -11.33 -6.97 -3.15
N TRP A 137 -10.31 -6.95 -4.02
CA TRP A 137 -9.10 -7.74 -3.80
C TRP A 137 -8.33 -7.31 -2.55
N ALA A 138 -8.28 -6.00 -2.30
CA ALA A 138 -7.50 -5.41 -1.21
C ALA A 138 -7.93 -5.93 0.16
N GLY A 139 -9.22 -6.19 0.35
CA GLY A 139 -9.76 -6.76 1.59
C GLY A 139 -9.44 -8.25 1.79
N MET A 140 -8.97 -8.94 0.76
CA MET A 140 -8.63 -10.37 0.79
C MET A 140 -7.13 -10.61 0.93
N TRP A 141 -6.30 -9.57 0.79
CA TRP A 141 -4.86 -9.66 0.98
C TRP A 141 -4.50 -9.77 2.46
N GLN A 142 -3.67 -10.77 2.80
CA GLN A 142 -3.34 -11.12 4.19
C GLN A 142 -1.88 -10.85 4.56
N GLY A 143 -1.12 -10.17 3.69
CA GLY A 143 0.29 -9.88 3.93
C GLY A 143 1.22 -11.08 3.65
N PRO A 144 2.43 -11.08 4.21
CA PRO A 144 2.90 -10.21 5.30
C PRO A 144 3.22 -8.77 4.89
N GLN A 145 3.56 -8.52 3.61
CA GLN A 145 3.84 -7.18 3.10
C GLN A 145 2.57 -6.33 3.04
N HIS A 146 2.69 -5.05 3.39
CA HIS A 146 1.64 -4.06 3.14
C HIS A 146 1.71 -3.58 1.69
N VAL A 147 0.59 -3.67 0.96
CA VAL A 147 0.55 -3.32 -0.46
C VAL A 147 -0.03 -1.93 -0.65
N PHE A 148 0.70 -1.05 -1.35
CA PHE A 148 0.15 0.22 -1.82
C PHE A 148 -0.19 0.14 -3.30
N PHE A 149 -1.37 0.64 -3.66
CA PHE A 149 -1.89 0.53 -5.02
C PHE A 149 -2.77 1.72 -5.41
N GLY A 150 -3.13 1.77 -6.69
CA GLY A 150 -3.93 2.81 -7.33
C GLY A 150 -5.12 2.23 -8.11
N HIS A 151 -5.36 2.74 -9.31
CA HIS A 151 -6.30 2.26 -10.34
C HIS A 151 -7.80 2.31 -10.00
N ASP A 152 -8.18 2.04 -8.75
CA ASP A 152 -9.56 1.89 -8.33
C ASP A 152 -10.24 3.17 -7.83
N ALA A 153 -10.17 4.24 -8.63
CA ALA A 153 -10.82 5.54 -8.36
C ALA A 153 -12.31 5.45 -7.96
N LYS A 154 -13.01 4.39 -8.39
CA LYS A 154 -14.41 4.16 -8.03
C LYS A 154 -14.58 3.91 -6.54
N ARG A 155 -13.61 3.22 -5.93
CA ARG A 155 -13.57 2.91 -4.49
C ARG A 155 -12.92 4.00 -3.65
N ARG A 156 -12.25 4.98 -4.28
CA ARG A 156 -11.51 6.06 -3.61
C ARG A 156 -10.45 5.46 -2.68
N LEU A 157 -10.14 6.17 -1.58
CA LEU A 157 -9.21 5.71 -0.56
C LEU A 157 -9.70 4.38 0.04
N GLN A 158 -8.84 3.37 0.00
CA GLN A 158 -9.09 2.07 0.62
C GLN A 158 -8.06 1.84 1.72
N GLN A 159 -8.52 1.49 2.93
CA GLN A 159 -7.66 1.21 4.08
C GLN A 159 -7.99 -0.18 4.62
N CYS A 160 -7.30 -1.18 4.08
CA CYS A 160 -7.38 -2.57 4.53
C CYS A 160 -6.16 -2.91 5.40
N PRO A 161 -6.22 -3.97 6.23
CA PRO A 161 -5.15 -4.30 7.18
C PRO A 161 -3.76 -4.43 6.56
N TYR A 162 -3.66 -4.95 5.33
CA TYR A 162 -2.40 -5.16 4.60
C TYR A 162 -2.40 -4.51 3.21
N ALA A 163 -3.37 -3.65 2.90
CA ALA A 163 -3.45 -3.02 1.59
C ALA A 163 -4.06 -1.62 1.67
N THR A 164 -3.42 -0.63 1.04
CA THR A 164 -3.90 0.75 0.96
C THR A 164 -4.01 1.20 -0.49
N GLY A 165 -5.24 1.52 -0.90
CA GLY A 165 -5.52 2.07 -2.24
C GLY A 165 -5.51 3.60 -2.17
N LEU A 166 -4.62 4.24 -2.93
CA LEU A 166 -4.38 5.68 -2.91
C LEU A 166 -5.10 6.45 -4.03
N ASP A 167 -5.76 5.75 -4.97
CA ASP A 167 -6.49 6.38 -6.06
C ASP A 167 -7.80 7.01 -5.57
N THR A 168 -7.70 8.26 -5.15
CA THR A 168 -8.84 9.11 -4.78
C THR A 168 -9.45 9.84 -5.98
N GLY A 169 -9.09 9.47 -7.20
CA GLY A 169 -9.69 9.98 -8.44
C GLY A 169 -9.41 11.45 -8.70
N CYS A 170 -8.16 11.89 -8.56
CA CYS A 170 -7.72 13.28 -8.74
C CYS A 170 -8.26 13.89 -10.05
N VAL A 171 -7.99 13.23 -11.18
CA VAL A 171 -8.41 13.69 -12.52
C VAL A 171 -9.93 13.76 -12.72
N TYR A 172 -10.70 13.15 -11.82
CA TYR A 172 -12.17 13.15 -11.84
C TYR A 172 -12.77 14.20 -10.89
N GLY A 173 -11.97 15.18 -10.46
CA GLY A 173 -12.37 16.20 -9.48
C GLY A 173 -12.32 15.72 -8.04
N GLY A 174 -11.61 14.62 -7.78
CA GLY A 174 -11.26 14.18 -6.43
C GLY A 174 -10.01 14.87 -5.91
N HIS A 175 -9.21 14.14 -5.14
CA HIS A 175 -7.93 14.61 -4.61
C HIS A 175 -6.79 13.74 -5.13
N LEU A 176 -5.57 14.28 -5.12
CA LEU A 176 -4.36 13.47 -5.17
C LEU A 176 -3.98 13.09 -3.73
N THR A 177 -3.80 11.80 -3.47
CA THR A 177 -3.54 11.29 -2.12
C THR A 177 -2.17 10.66 -2.04
N ALA A 178 -1.49 10.86 -0.91
CA ALA A 178 -0.22 10.24 -0.62
C ALA A 178 -0.21 9.61 0.78
N CYS A 179 0.57 8.54 0.92
CA CYS A 179 0.99 8.00 2.20
C CYS A 179 2.41 8.47 2.51
N ILE A 180 2.60 9.03 3.70
CA ILE A 180 3.88 9.51 4.20
C ILE A 180 4.40 8.49 5.20
N LEU A 181 5.58 7.95 4.95
CA LEU A 181 6.22 6.99 5.84
C LEU A 181 7.44 7.64 6.50
N PRO A 182 7.62 7.42 7.82
CA PRO A 182 8.78 7.94 8.51
C PRO A 182 10.06 7.23 8.01
N PRO A 183 11.23 7.84 8.23
CA PRO A 183 12.49 7.23 7.88
C PRO A 183 12.67 5.83 8.51
N LEU A 184 13.34 4.94 7.78
CA LEU A 184 13.64 3.59 8.26
C LEU A 184 14.36 3.57 9.62
N SER A 185 15.26 4.53 9.84
CA SER A 185 15.96 4.70 11.12
C SER A 185 14.98 4.79 12.29
N ASP A 186 13.86 5.48 12.08
CA ASP A 186 12.90 5.78 13.13
C ASP A 186 12.03 4.55 13.41
N LEU A 187 11.73 3.74 12.38
CA LEU A 187 11.02 2.47 12.51
C LEU A 187 11.86 1.39 13.20
N GLN A 188 13.16 1.34 12.93
CA GLN A 188 14.06 0.34 13.52
C GLN A 188 14.27 0.54 15.03
N THR A 189 14.19 1.80 15.51
CA THR A 189 14.30 2.09 16.95
C THR A 189 13.10 1.63 17.79
N GLN A 190 11.99 1.24 17.16
CA GLN A 190 10.76 0.84 17.84
C GLN A 190 10.57 -0.68 18.00
N LYS A 191 11.53 -1.51 17.58
CA LYS A 191 11.43 -2.97 17.79
C LYS A 191 11.71 -3.27 19.27
N PRO A 192 10.74 -3.75 20.08
CA PRO A 192 11.02 -4.09 21.47
C PRO A 192 12.05 -5.21 21.49
N GLY A 193 13.19 -4.96 22.13
CA GLY A 193 14.26 -5.94 22.24
C GLY A 193 13.71 -7.22 22.84
N LEU A 194 13.86 -8.34 22.13
CA LEU A 194 13.84 -9.64 22.78
C LEU A 194 14.99 -9.63 23.78
N GLY A 195 14.68 -9.35 25.05
CA GLY A 195 15.58 -9.68 26.15
C GLY A 195 15.91 -11.18 26.10
N PRO A 196 17.07 -11.60 26.61
CA PRO A 196 17.43 -13.01 26.64
C PRO A 196 16.32 -13.82 27.33
N PRO A 197 16.02 -15.04 26.85
CA PRO A 197 14.96 -15.86 27.44
C PRO A 197 15.22 -16.04 28.94
N ALA A 198 14.17 -15.85 29.74
CA ALA A 198 14.23 -16.05 31.18
C ALA A 198 14.77 -17.46 31.47
N PRO A 199 15.69 -17.62 32.43
CA PRO A 199 16.22 -18.94 32.78
C PRO A 199 15.09 -19.84 33.28
N PRO A 200 15.15 -21.16 33.01
CA PRO A 200 14.11 -22.09 33.44
C PRO A 200 14.00 -22.08 34.96
N ASN A 201 12.78 -21.88 35.46
CA ASN A 201 12.44 -21.98 36.87
C ASN A 201 12.92 -23.34 37.43
N SER A 202 13.94 -23.33 38.26
CA SER A 202 14.29 -24.44 39.14
C SER A 202 13.22 -24.53 40.23
N GLY A 203 12.15 -25.27 39.93
CA GLY A 203 11.14 -25.64 40.90
C GLY A 203 11.78 -26.39 42.07
N SER A 204 11.97 -25.70 43.19
CA SER A 204 12.18 -26.33 44.48
C SER A 204 10.82 -26.46 45.15
N SER A 205 10.24 -27.65 45.01
CA SER A 205 9.17 -28.13 45.86
C SER A 205 9.70 -28.25 47.29
N SER A 206 9.28 -27.33 48.16
CA SER A 206 9.33 -27.56 49.60
C SER A 206 7.90 -27.60 50.14
N SER A 207 7.47 -28.82 50.38
CA SER A 207 6.34 -29.14 51.24
C SER A 207 6.65 -28.67 52.67
N SER A 208 5.78 -27.84 53.23
CA SER A 208 5.63 -27.81 54.68
C SER A 208 4.17 -27.61 55.07
N SER A 209 3.80 -28.47 55.99
CA SER A 209 2.48 -28.79 56.51
C SER A 209 1.97 -27.78 57.53
N SER A 210 0.67 -27.50 57.43
CA SER A 210 -0.31 -27.26 58.51
C SER A 210 0.19 -26.71 59.86
N SER A 211 -0.33 -25.54 60.23
CA SER A 211 -0.97 -25.38 61.54
C SER A 211 -2.04 -24.29 61.51
N SER A 212 -3.17 -24.64 62.07
CA SER A 212 -4.42 -23.91 62.22
C SER A 212 -4.35 -22.89 63.34
N SER A 213 -4.88 -21.69 63.10
CA SER A 213 -5.43 -20.85 64.17
C SER A 213 -6.48 -19.89 63.59
N SER A 214 -7.68 -20.06 64.08
CA SER A 214 -8.92 -19.33 63.87
C SER A 214 -8.91 -17.97 64.58
N THR A 215 -9.33 -16.88 63.92
CA THR A 215 -10.23 -15.86 64.54
C THR A 215 -10.91 -14.97 63.49
N SER A 216 -12.25 -15.00 63.51
CA SER A 216 -13.27 -13.98 63.25
C SER A 216 -12.90 -12.56 62.76
N THR A 217 -13.58 -12.08 61.69
CA THR A 217 -14.47 -10.88 61.58
C THR A 217 -14.56 -10.41 60.10
N SER A 218 -15.67 -10.61 59.38
CA SER A 218 -16.88 -9.76 59.24
C SER A 218 -16.85 -8.78 58.05
N ARG A 219 -17.86 -8.93 57.17
CA ARG A 219 -18.50 -7.91 56.26
C ARG A 219 -17.61 -7.29 55.16
N GLY A 220 -18.04 -7.06 53.92
CA GLY A 220 -19.37 -7.12 53.31
C GLY A 220 -19.28 -6.86 51.78
N VAL A 221 -20.40 -7.16 51.14
CA VAL A 221 -20.78 -7.08 49.72
C VAL A 221 -20.70 -5.66 49.15
N GLY A 222 -20.47 -5.51 47.85
CA GLY A 222 -20.94 -4.31 47.13
C GLY A 222 -20.43 -4.12 45.71
N LEU A 223 -21.11 -4.78 44.76
CA LEU A 223 -21.39 -4.40 43.36
C LEU A 223 -20.25 -3.94 42.44
#